data_AF-A0A429TQ06-F1
#
_entry.id   AF-A0A429TQ06-F1
#
_cell.length_a   1.000
_cell.length_b   1.000
_cell.length_c   1.000
_cell.angle_alpha   90.00
_cell.angle_beta   90.00
_cell.angle_gamma   90.00
#
_symmetry.space_group_name_H-M   'P 1'
#
loop_
_entity.id
_entity.type
_entity.pdbx_description
1 polymer ?
#
loop_
_entity_poly.entity_id
_entity_poly.type
_entity_poly.pdbx_seq_one_letter_code
_entity_poly.pdbx_strand_id
1 'polypeptide(L)'
;MRPERSAAAGPGGLRPRLLLLLPVQAALMAGVGLMVTGPLARRWPVAEEDGVNRGLAAHRTGPLTAFTEWLSLLAGTQSIVALTLLAVAALTAFSRGRRLREAVFLGGAVAAQSAVFLLVTVVVERSRPHVPHLDAAPPTSSFPSGHVGASVALFGGLAVLVALRPPGTRRWVRYALVSALLLVPLAVAFSRLYRGMHHPSDVVGGLLNGACTLLVVAHALLLPWRKHRRPPADPGACAVAESRLPSARTARTPARHAGGTARRAVVVRHPHGCGAELAERVRSVLRRHGYADQVWTETSAEDAAGGLAGRIAGEGPALVVVCGGDGTVRACADVLAGTGIPLAVVPCGTGNLLARNLRMPADPAAALEAALSGETARIDVGRVGGGDGTGSARFTVMAGAGFDAALVGGTSARAKQRLGWAAYALSAVRHLRDPRMRLSLRLDGGPARERRARMVVIGNVGTLQGGLPLLPGARPDSGRLEVALLDPRGVRGWLAAAAHLGARMLPGRAAGGTRGEYGRVAGGALEYFSAVRVDIRFARPQARELDGDVIGSGTRLTAEVEPGALRIWLPPRPAGDADAPSGPPTRSAAAGPDPRTHDFHRG
;
A
#
# COMPACT_ATOMS: atom_id res chain seq x y z
N MET A 1 -22.96 -11.62 -38.54
CA MET A 1 -21.99 -12.68 -38.87
C MET A 1 -20.61 -12.06 -39.04
N ARG A 2 -19.57 -12.79 -38.58
CA ARG A 2 -18.15 -12.44 -38.36
C ARG A 2 -17.83 -11.73 -37.02
N PRO A 3 -17.04 -12.37 -36.13
CA PRO A 3 -16.61 -11.81 -34.86
C PRO A 3 -15.20 -11.19 -35.01
N GLU A 4 -15.04 -9.91 -34.67
CA GLU A 4 -13.70 -9.32 -34.51
C GLU A 4 -13.18 -9.56 -33.10
N ARG A 5 -12.29 -10.55 -32.99
CA ARG A 5 -11.32 -10.67 -31.90
C ARG A 5 -10.14 -9.73 -32.19
N SER A 6 -9.84 -8.85 -31.25
CA SER A 6 -8.49 -8.54 -30.74
C SER A 6 -8.43 -7.10 -30.22
N ALA A 7 -8.87 -6.89 -28.98
CA ALA A 7 -8.51 -5.70 -28.22
C ALA A 7 -7.00 -5.75 -27.93
N ALA A 8 -6.24 -4.94 -28.68
CA ALA A 8 -4.83 -4.70 -28.46
C ALA A 8 -4.60 -4.20 -27.03
N ALA A 9 -3.90 -5.01 -26.23
CA ALA A 9 -3.39 -4.60 -24.93
C ALA A 9 -2.48 -3.38 -25.10
N GLY A 10 -2.88 -2.23 -24.54
CA GLY A 10 -2.04 -1.05 -24.50
C GLY A 10 -0.69 -1.35 -23.79
N PRO A 11 0.45 -0.84 -24.28
CA PRO A 11 1.78 -1.20 -23.80
C PRO A 11 2.15 -0.66 -22.39
N GLY A 12 1.17 -0.16 -21.63
CA GLY A 12 1.37 0.37 -20.26
C GLY A 12 1.38 -0.69 -19.15
N GLY A 13 0.86 -1.90 -19.40
CA GLY A 13 0.65 -2.93 -18.36
C GLY A 13 1.86 -3.82 -18.03
N LEU A 14 2.96 -3.72 -18.77
CA LEU A 14 4.11 -4.64 -18.66
C LEU A 14 5.18 -4.21 -17.64
N ARG A 15 5.27 -2.92 -17.29
CA ARG A 15 6.38 -2.37 -16.49
C ARG A 15 6.47 -2.89 -15.05
N PRO A 16 5.41 -2.80 -14.22
CA PRO A 16 5.47 -3.33 -12.86
C PRO A 16 5.42 -4.87 -12.81
N ARG A 17 4.95 -5.53 -13.88
CA ARG A 17 4.95 -7.00 -13.99
C ARG A 17 6.36 -7.59 -14.03
N LEU A 18 7.38 -6.82 -14.45
CA LEU A 18 8.77 -7.28 -14.39
C LEU A 18 9.26 -7.51 -12.96
N LEU A 19 8.65 -6.87 -11.95
CA LEU A 19 8.97 -7.16 -10.54
C LEU A 19 8.55 -8.58 -10.13
N LEU A 20 7.67 -9.25 -10.88
CA LEU A 20 7.33 -10.66 -10.70
C LEU A 20 8.51 -11.60 -11.06
N LEU A 21 9.57 -11.08 -11.67
CA LEU A 21 10.82 -11.83 -11.88
C LEU A 21 11.64 -11.97 -10.59
N LEU A 22 11.39 -11.16 -9.55
CA LEU A 22 12.11 -11.23 -8.28
C LEU A 22 11.87 -12.57 -7.54
N PRO A 23 10.64 -13.09 -7.41
CA PRO A 23 10.39 -14.44 -6.92
C PRO A 23 11.08 -15.54 -7.74
N VAL A 24 11.11 -15.40 -9.08
CA VAL A 24 11.78 -16.34 -9.98
C VAL A 24 13.29 -16.33 -9.74
N GLN A 25 13.88 -15.13 -9.63
CA GLN A 25 15.28 -14.94 -9.27
C GLN A 25 15.60 -15.58 -7.90
N ALA A 26 14.75 -15.39 -6.90
CA ALA A 26 14.92 -15.99 -5.58
C ALA A 26 14.91 -17.53 -5.67
N ALA A 27 13.97 -18.11 -6.42
CA ALA A 27 13.90 -19.55 -6.63
C ALA A 27 15.14 -20.09 -7.37
N LEU A 28 15.61 -19.40 -8.41
CA LEU A 28 16.83 -19.76 -9.14
C LEU A 28 18.08 -19.68 -8.26
N MET A 29 18.22 -18.61 -7.48
CA MET A 29 19.34 -18.45 -6.54
C MET A 29 19.31 -19.51 -5.44
N ALA A 30 18.13 -19.85 -4.93
CA ALA A 30 17.97 -20.95 -3.97
C ALA A 30 18.37 -22.30 -4.60
N GLY A 31 17.95 -22.56 -5.85
CA GLY A 31 18.36 -23.75 -6.60
C GLY A 31 19.88 -23.83 -6.78
N VAL A 32 20.53 -22.73 -7.16
CA VAL A 32 22.00 -22.66 -7.26
C VAL A 32 22.65 -22.93 -5.90
N GLY A 33 22.14 -22.32 -4.83
CA GLY A 33 22.65 -22.54 -3.48
C GLY A 33 22.54 -24.00 -3.04
N LEU A 34 21.40 -24.65 -3.28
CA LEU A 34 21.19 -26.08 -3.01
C LEU A 34 22.10 -26.98 -3.86
N MET A 35 22.41 -26.58 -5.09
CA MET A 35 23.37 -27.31 -5.93
C MET A 35 24.79 -27.21 -5.35
N VAL A 36 25.19 -26.03 -4.91
CA VAL A 36 26.51 -25.78 -4.31
C VAL A 36 26.67 -26.47 -2.96
N THR A 37 25.62 -26.55 -2.14
CA THR A 37 25.66 -27.26 -0.84
C THR A 37 25.47 -28.76 -0.95
N GLY A 38 24.86 -29.26 -2.04
CA GLY A 38 24.60 -30.68 -2.25
C GLY A 38 25.46 -31.29 -3.37
N PRO A 39 24.91 -31.54 -4.57
CA PRO A 39 25.58 -32.31 -5.64
C PRO A 39 26.95 -31.78 -6.09
N LEU A 40 27.16 -30.46 -6.03
CA LEU A 40 28.41 -29.83 -6.47
C LEU A 40 29.43 -29.66 -5.35
N ALA A 41 29.06 -29.88 -4.08
CA ALA A 41 29.93 -29.61 -2.93
C ALA A 41 31.28 -30.34 -2.99
N ARG A 42 31.31 -31.54 -3.61
CA ARG A 42 32.52 -32.37 -3.80
C ARG A 42 33.14 -32.28 -5.19
N ARG A 43 32.67 -31.37 -6.04
CA ARG A 43 33.19 -31.21 -7.41
C ARG A 43 33.96 -29.91 -7.52
N TRP A 44 35.00 -29.92 -8.36
CA TRP A 44 35.69 -28.69 -8.77
C TRP A 44 34.67 -27.74 -9.44
N PRO A 45 34.70 -26.42 -9.16
CA PRO A 45 35.64 -25.69 -8.31
C PRO A 45 35.22 -25.60 -6.82
N VAL A 46 34.00 -26.01 -6.46
CA VAL A 46 33.44 -25.82 -5.10
C VAL A 46 34.24 -26.57 -4.03
N ALA A 47 34.74 -27.76 -4.36
CA ALA A 47 35.54 -28.58 -3.45
C ALA A 47 36.86 -27.90 -2.99
N GLU A 48 37.38 -26.94 -3.75
CA GLU A 48 38.69 -26.30 -3.51
C GLU A 48 38.57 -24.88 -2.94
N GLU A 49 37.34 -24.44 -2.65
CA GLU A 49 37.06 -23.11 -2.09
C GLU A 49 37.70 -22.89 -0.72
N ASP A 50 37.75 -23.93 0.11
CA ASP A 50 38.44 -23.87 1.40
C ASP A 50 39.97 -23.73 1.25
N GLY A 51 40.54 -24.16 0.12
CA GLY A 51 41.95 -23.90 -0.21
C GLY A 51 42.21 -22.40 -0.42
N VAL A 52 41.32 -21.72 -1.14
CA VAL A 52 41.39 -20.26 -1.35
C VAL A 52 41.27 -19.52 -0.03
N ASN A 53 40.30 -19.90 0.82
CA ASN A 53 40.09 -19.26 2.12
C ASN A 53 41.29 -19.45 3.06
N ARG A 54 41.88 -20.66 3.11
CA ARG A 54 43.10 -20.93 3.88
C ARG A 54 44.30 -20.13 3.37
N GLY A 55 44.46 -20.04 2.05
CA GLY A 55 45.52 -19.25 1.43
C GLY A 55 45.42 -17.77 1.83
N LEU A 56 44.22 -17.18 1.76
CA LEU A 56 43.99 -15.79 2.19
C LEU A 56 44.21 -15.60 3.69
N ALA A 57 43.76 -16.55 4.51
CA ALA A 57 43.94 -16.48 5.96
C ALA A 57 45.42 -16.54 6.37
N ALA A 58 46.24 -17.33 5.66
CA ALA A 58 47.67 -17.46 5.92
C ALA A 58 48.48 -16.21 5.54
N HIS A 59 48.00 -15.41 4.57
CA HIS A 59 48.71 -14.23 4.06
C HIS A 59 48.12 -12.91 4.61
N ARG A 60 47.52 -12.95 5.80
CA ARG A 60 46.94 -11.73 6.41
C ARG A 60 48.03 -10.78 6.89
N THR A 61 47.91 -9.51 6.52
CA THR A 61 48.81 -8.43 6.99
C THR A 61 48.03 -7.38 7.77
N GLY A 62 48.68 -6.67 8.69
CA GLY A 62 48.06 -5.61 9.49
C GLY A 62 47.36 -4.53 8.64
N PRO A 63 48.04 -3.93 7.65
CA PRO A 63 47.44 -2.90 6.79
C PRO A 63 46.22 -3.40 6.00
N LEU A 64 46.31 -4.60 5.42
CA LEU A 64 45.22 -5.18 4.64
C LEU A 64 44.03 -5.60 5.52
N THR A 65 44.30 -5.95 6.78
CA THR A 65 43.26 -6.25 7.78
C THR A 65 42.47 -5.01 8.17
N ALA A 66 43.14 -3.89 8.43
CA ALA A 66 42.47 -2.61 8.72
C ALA A 66 41.68 -2.10 7.50
N PHE A 67 42.24 -2.22 6.30
CA PHE A 67 41.54 -1.84 5.07
C PHE A 67 40.27 -2.68 4.84
N THR A 68 40.35 -4.00 5.02
CA THR A 68 39.19 -4.89 4.85
C THR A 68 38.14 -4.71 5.94
N GLU A 69 38.54 -4.30 7.16
CA GLU A 69 37.62 -3.90 8.22
C GLU A 69 36.80 -2.68 7.82
N TRP A 70 37.44 -1.63 7.32
CA TRP A 70 36.73 -0.44 6.82
C TRP A 70 35.74 -0.79 5.69
N LEU A 71 36.15 -1.64 4.74
CA LEU A 71 35.24 -2.15 3.69
C LEU A 71 34.09 -3.00 4.26
N SER A 72 34.36 -3.79 5.30
CA SER A 72 33.35 -4.60 5.98
C SER A 72 32.30 -3.72 6.67
N LEU A 73 32.75 -2.65 7.33
CA LEU A 73 31.90 -1.63 7.95
C LEU A 73 31.09 -0.86 6.90
N LEU A 74 31.70 -0.44 5.80
CA LEU A 74 31.03 0.26 4.71
C LEU A 74 29.89 -0.58 4.10
N ALA A 75 30.11 -1.88 3.96
CA ALA A 75 29.12 -2.82 3.44
C ALA A 75 28.13 -3.33 4.49
N GLY A 76 28.35 -3.02 5.78
CA GLY A 76 27.51 -3.46 6.89
C GLY A 76 26.04 -3.05 6.69
N THR A 77 25.11 -3.87 7.16
CA THR A 77 23.66 -3.64 6.98
C THR A 77 23.24 -2.23 7.42
N GLN A 78 23.73 -1.76 8.57
CA GLN A 78 23.43 -0.42 9.08
C GLN A 78 23.97 0.68 8.15
N SER A 79 25.21 0.54 7.67
CA SER A 79 25.85 1.47 6.74
C SER A 79 25.14 1.53 5.40
N ILE A 80 24.80 0.37 4.81
CA ILE A 80 24.06 0.32 3.54
C ILE A 80 22.69 0.97 3.70
N VAL A 81 21.95 0.67 4.77
CA VAL A 81 20.65 1.30 5.03
C VAL A 81 20.81 2.82 5.21
N ALA A 82 21.76 3.27 6.02
CA ALA A 82 22.01 4.68 6.26
C ALA A 82 22.39 5.43 4.98
N LEU A 83 23.35 4.91 4.21
CA LEU A 83 23.79 5.50 2.94
C LEU A 83 22.67 5.51 1.89
N THR A 84 21.85 4.47 1.83
CA THR A 84 20.68 4.41 0.94
C THR A 84 19.67 5.49 1.32
N LEU A 85 19.35 5.63 2.61
CA LEU A 85 18.42 6.67 3.10
C LEU A 85 18.95 8.07 2.83
N LEU A 86 20.25 8.31 3.06
CA LEU A 86 20.91 9.58 2.76
C LEU A 86 20.86 9.89 1.26
N ALA A 87 21.15 8.91 0.40
CA ALA A 87 21.08 9.09 -1.05
C ALA A 87 19.64 9.35 -1.53
N VAL A 88 18.65 8.62 -1.01
CA VAL A 88 17.22 8.84 -1.31
C VAL A 88 16.77 10.21 -0.83
N ALA A 89 17.15 10.62 0.38
CA ALA A 89 16.86 11.95 0.93
C ALA A 89 17.53 13.04 0.08
N ALA A 90 18.79 12.86 -0.32
CA ALA A 90 19.47 13.81 -1.19
C ALA A 90 18.81 13.92 -2.56
N LEU A 91 18.43 12.80 -3.17
CA LEU A 91 17.73 12.77 -4.46
C LEU A 91 16.35 13.43 -4.38
N THR A 92 15.64 13.32 -3.27
CA THR A 92 14.29 13.89 -3.11
C THR A 92 14.32 15.36 -2.67
N ALA A 93 15.14 15.72 -1.69
CA ALA A 93 15.23 17.05 -1.11
C ALA A 93 15.94 18.05 -2.04
N PHE A 94 17.15 17.74 -2.52
CA PHE A 94 17.92 18.67 -3.37
C PHE A 94 17.34 18.83 -4.78
N SER A 95 16.50 17.90 -5.22
CA SER A 95 15.84 17.99 -6.53
C SER A 95 14.42 18.55 -6.49
N ARG A 96 13.93 18.97 -5.30
CA ARG A 96 12.53 19.38 -5.07
C ARG A 96 11.53 18.35 -5.63
N GLY A 97 11.79 17.06 -5.40
CA GLY A 97 10.92 15.96 -5.85
C GLY A 97 11.03 15.59 -7.34
N ARG A 98 11.77 16.36 -8.17
CA ARG A 98 11.90 16.08 -9.62
C ARG A 98 12.60 14.74 -9.92
N ARG A 99 13.38 14.21 -8.97
CA ARG A 99 14.08 12.91 -9.07
C ARG A 99 13.43 11.79 -8.24
N LEU A 100 12.13 11.90 -7.92
CA LEU A 100 11.43 10.87 -7.14
C LEU A 100 11.56 9.47 -7.76
N ARG A 101 11.54 9.35 -9.09
CA ARG A 101 11.73 8.06 -9.77
C ARG A 101 13.12 7.45 -9.53
N GLU A 102 14.17 8.28 -9.52
CA GLU A 102 15.54 7.85 -9.21
C GLU A 102 15.66 7.39 -7.76
N ALA A 103 15.01 8.09 -6.84
CA ALA A 103 14.97 7.76 -5.42
C ALA A 103 14.19 6.46 -5.15
N VAL A 104 13.02 6.29 -5.76
CA VAL A 104 12.22 5.06 -5.67
C VAL A 104 12.95 3.87 -6.27
N PHE A 105 13.67 4.07 -7.39
CA PHE A 105 14.54 3.04 -7.95
C PHE A 105 15.63 2.60 -6.98
N LEU A 106 16.40 3.55 -6.43
CA LEU A 106 17.54 3.23 -5.59
C LEU A 106 17.10 2.52 -4.29
N GLY A 107 16.09 3.08 -3.60
CA GLY A 107 15.53 2.47 -2.41
C GLY A 107 14.86 1.11 -2.70
N GLY A 108 14.13 1.02 -3.82
CA GLY A 108 13.50 -0.21 -4.28
C GLY A 108 14.49 -1.32 -4.62
N ALA A 109 15.63 -0.99 -5.24
CA ALA A 109 16.66 -1.95 -5.60
C ALA A 109 17.32 -2.58 -4.36
N VAL A 110 17.67 -1.77 -3.36
CA VAL A 110 18.27 -2.24 -2.10
C VAL A 110 17.27 -3.08 -1.29
N ALA A 111 16.01 -2.62 -1.21
CA ALA A 111 14.95 -3.37 -0.51
C ALA A 111 14.64 -4.71 -1.20
N ALA A 112 14.51 -4.72 -2.53
CA ALA A 112 14.29 -5.93 -3.31
C ALA A 112 15.45 -6.92 -3.16
N GLN A 113 16.69 -6.44 -3.19
CA GLN A 113 17.87 -7.29 -3.05
C GLN A 113 17.91 -7.93 -1.67
N SER A 114 17.62 -7.15 -0.63
CA SER A 114 17.56 -7.63 0.76
C SER A 114 16.47 -8.71 0.92
N ALA A 115 15.30 -8.51 0.31
CA ALA A 115 14.21 -9.47 0.34
C ALA A 115 14.58 -10.79 -0.37
N VAL A 116 15.16 -10.71 -1.58
CA VAL A 116 15.63 -11.90 -2.32
C VAL A 116 16.72 -12.63 -1.53
N PHE A 117 17.69 -11.91 -0.96
CA PHE A 117 18.72 -12.48 -0.10
C PHE A 117 18.12 -13.24 1.07
N LEU A 118 17.21 -12.62 1.84
CA LEU A 118 16.59 -13.25 3.00
C LEU A 118 15.83 -14.53 2.62
N LEU A 119 15.07 -14.50 1.53
CA LEU A 119 14.35 -15.67 1.03
C LEU A 119 15.29 -16.83 0.69
N VAL A 120 16.41 -16.56 0.02
CA VAL A 120 17.39 -17.59 -0.33
C VAL A 120 18.05 -18.16 0.93
N THR A 121 18.42 -17.31 1.90
CA THR A 121 19.09 -17.77 3.13
C THR A 121 18.21 -18.59 4.07
N VAL A 122 16.88 -18.53 3.92
CA VAL A 122 15.94 -19.39 4.65
C VAL A 122 15.91 -20.80 4.06
N VAL A 123 16.26 -20.96 2.78
CA VAL A 123 16.20 -22.24 2.07
C VAL A 123 17.56 -22.93 2.01
N VAL A 124 18.63 -22.16 1.85
CA VAL A 124 20.00 -22.67 1.65
C VAL A 124 20.75 -22.62 2.98
N GLU A 125 20.99 -23.76 3.60
CA GLU A 125 21.86 -23.88 4.77
C GLU A 125 23.28 -24.20 4.34
N ARG A 126 24.15 -23.18 4.35
CA ARG A 126 25.58 -23.33 4.02
C ARG A 126 26.44 -22.86 5.18
N SER A 127 27.32 -23.73 5.65
CA SER A 127 28.34 -23.43 6.65
C SER A 127 29.40 -22.48 6.11
N ARG A 128 29.91 -21.61 6.99
CA ARG A 128 31.01 -20.69 6.67
C ARG A 128 32.34 -21.44 6.51
N PRO A 129 33.35 -20.86 5.82
CA PRO A 129 34.67 -21.47 5.68
C PRO A 129 35.31 -21.79 7.03
N HIS A 130 36.03 -22.92 7.10
CA HIS A 130 36.68 -23.38 8.33
C HIS A 130 38.07 -22.74 8.52
N VAL A 131 38.10 -21.41 8.65
CA VAL A 131 39.29 -20.59 8.91
C VAL A 131 39.01 -19.61 10.05
N PRO A 132 40.02 -19.08 10.76
CA PRO A 132 39.79 -18.05 11.77
C PRO A 132 39.07 -16.83 11.17
N HIS A 133 37.90 -16.49 11.70
CA HIS A 133 37.09 -15.35 11.26
C HIS A 133 37.55 -14.06 11.95
N LEU A 134 37.59 -12.96 11.20
CA LEU A 134 37.91 -11.63 11.74
C LEU A 134 36.67 -10.82 12.15
N ASP A 135 35.47 -11.30 11.81
CA ASP A 135 34.19 -10.70 12.17
C ASP A 135 33.32 -11.72 12.92
N ALA A 136 32.39 -11.23 13.75
CA ALA A 136 31.37 -12.10 14.35
C ALA A 136 30.45 -12.68 13.26
N ALA A 137 30.20 -13.99 13.29
CA ALA A 137 29.32 -14.65 12.34
C ALA A 137 27.86 -14.23 12.58
N PRO A 138 27.18 -13.62 11.59
CA PRO A 138 25.75 -13.33 11.71
C PRO A 138 24.94 -14.63 11.66
N PRO A 139 23.70 -14.65 12.21
CA PRO A 139 22.85 -15.83 12.32
C PRO A 139 22.22 -16.27 10.98
N THR A 140 22.84 -15.93 9.86
CA THR A 140 22.37 -16.24 8.51
C THR A 140 23.35 -17.16 7.79
N SER A 141 22.82 -17.91 6.82
CA SER A 141 23.60 -18.77 5.93
C SER A 141 24.76 -18.04 5.22
N SER A 142 25.81 -18.78 4.86
CA SER A 142 26.95 -18.26 4.09
C SER A 142 26.56 -17.89 2.65
N PHE A 143 25.61 -18.61 2.04
CA PHE A 143 25.20 -18.38 0.65
C PHE A 143 23.83 -17.70 0.53
N PRO A 144 23.67 -16.71 -0.36
CA PRO A 144 24.71 -15.90 -1.01
C PRO A 144 25.21 -14.81 -0.04
N SER A 145 26.32 -14.14 -0.35
CA SER A 145 26.82 -13.05 0.50
C SER A 145 25.90 -11.82 0.45
N GLY A 146 25.20 -11.56 1.56
CA GLY A 146 24.26 -10.44 1.70
C GLY A 146 24.92 -9.07 1.59
N HIS A 147 26.08 -8.87 2.24
CA HIS A 147 26.84 -7.61 2.19
C HIS A 147 27.29 -7.27 0.75
N VAL A 148 27.75 -8.28 0.01
CA VAL A 148 28.15 -8.12 -1.39
C VAL A 148 26.93 -7.76 -2.25
N GLY A 149 25.84 -8.51 -2.14
CA GLY A 149 24.60 -8.21 -2.89
C GLY A 149 24.04 -6.82 -2.60
N ALA A 150 24.02 -6.41 -1.33
CA ALA A 150 23.52 -5.10 -0.91
C ALA A 150 24.42 -3.95 -1.42
N SER A 151 25.75 -4.16 -1.42
CA SER A 151 26.69 -3.21 -2.01
C SER A 151 26.48 -3.04 -3.52
N VAL A 152 26.20 -4.12 -4.26
CA VAL A 152 25.86 -4.03 -5.69
C VAL A 152 24.56 -3.25 -5.90
N ALA A 153 23.53 -3.50 -5.09
CA ALA A 153 22.26 -2.78 -5.20
C ALA A 153 22.41 -1.27 -4.96
N LEU A 154 23.18 -0.87 -3.94
CA LEU A 154 23.42 0.53 -3.61
C LEU A 154 24.39 1.20 -4.59
N PHE A 155 25.65 0.75 -4.63
CA PHE A 155 26.70 1.42 -5.40
C PHE A 155 26.51 1.20 -6.92
N GLY A 156 26.05 0.01 -7.32
CA GLY A 156 25.62 -0.23 -8.70
C GLY A 156 24.38 0.59 -9.09
N GLY A 157 23.42 0.76 -8.17
CA GLY A 157 22.29 1.66 -8.38
C GLY A 157 22.71 3.12 -8.58
N LEU A 158 23.62 3.62 -7.76
CA LEU A 158 24.22 4.95 -7.94
C LEU A 158 24.97 5.05 -9.28
N ALA A 159 25.72 4.01 -9.67
CA ALA A 159 26.42 3.97 -10.94
C ALA A 159 25.45 4.07 -12.13
N VAL A 160 24.32 3.35 -12.09
CA VAL A 160 23.24 3.45 -13.08
C VAL A 160 22.68 4.86 -13.14
N LEU A 161 22.40 5.50 -12.00
CA LEU A 161 21.89 6.86 -11.97
C LEU A 161 22.88 7.88 -12.57
N VAL A 162 24.17 7.75 -12.27
CA VAL A 162 25.23 8.58 -12.89
C VAL A 162 25.31 8.29 -14.40
N ALA A 163 25.21 7.03 -14.80
CA ALA A 163 25.24 6.59 -16.19
C ALA A 163 23.97 6.94 -17.00
N LEU A 164 22.88 7.38 -16.37
CA LEU A 164 21.68 7.85 -17.07
C LEU A 164 21.56 9.37 -17.10
N ARG A 165 22.48 10.10 -16.47
CA ARG A 165 22.48 11.57 -16.48
C ARG A 165 22.69 12.11 -17.91
N PRO A 166 21.98 13.19 -18.29
CA PRO A 166 22.23 13.86 -19.57
C PRO A 166 23.67 14.38 -19.63
N PRO A 167 24.26 14.44 -20.83
CA PRO A 167 25.65 14.84 -21.04
C PRO A 167 25.86 16.34 -20.74
N GLY A 168 26.08 16.67 -19.47
CA GLY A 168 26.55 17.99 -19.02
C GLY A 168 27.92 17.95 -18.33
N THR A 169 28.38 16.76 -17.92
CA THR A 169 29.68 16.54 -17.27
C THR A 169 30.68 15.98 -18.30
N ARG A 170 31.98 16.32 -18.16
CA ARG A 170 33.06 15.76 -19.00
C ARG A 170 32.96 14.23 -18.99
N ARG A 171 32.93 13.60 -20.18
CA ARG A 171 32.68 12.16 -20.35
C ARG A 171 33.62 11.29 -19.51
N TRP A 172 34.90 11.66 -19.42
CA TRP A 172 35.89 10.92 -18.63
C TRP A 172 35.60 10.94 -17.12
N VAL A 173 35.14 12.07 -16.56
CA VAL A 173 34.78 12.17 -15.13
C VAL A 173 33.62 11.24 -14.81
N ARG A 174 32.63 11.17 -15.70
CA ARG A 174 31.50 10.26 -15.57
C ARG A 174 31.95 8.79 -15.59
N TYR A 175 32.80 8.42 -16.54
CA TYR A 175 33.31 7.04 -16.61
C TYR A 175 34.17 6.70 -15.39
N ALA A 176 35.00 7.63 -14.92
CA ALA A 176 35.79 7.47 -13.70
C ALA A 176 34.88 7.26 -12.47
N LEU A 177 33.82 8.06 -12.31
CA LEU A 177 32.88 7.94 -11.20
C LEU A 177 32.07 6.63 -11.25
N VAL A 178 31.57 6.25 -12.43
CA VAL A 178 30.87 4.96 -12.61
C VAL A 178 31.81 3.80 -12.28
N SER A 179 33.06 3.85 -12.75
CA SER A 179 34.06 2.82 -12.48
C SER A 179 34.37 2.74 -10.99
N ALA A 180 34.59 3.88 -10.32
CA ALA A 180 34.81 3.94 -8.88
C ALA A 180 33.66 3.31 -8.08
N LEU A 181 32.41 3.60 -8.45
CA LEU A 181 31.23 3.02 -7.80
C LEU A 181 31.11 1.50 -8.03
N LEU A 182 31.45 1.01 -9.23
CA LEU A 182 31.42 -0.42 -9.54
C LEU A 182 32.59 -1.21 -8.93
N LEU A 183 33.69 -0.54 -8.58
CA LEU A 183 34.81 -1.15 -7.85
C LEU A 183 34.47 -1.44 -6.38
N VAL A 184 33.56 -0.67 -5.77
CA VAL A 184 33.22 -0.84 -4.34
C VAL A 184 32.66 -2.25 -4.05
N PRO A 185 31.66 -2.79 -4.78
CA PRO A 185 31.19 -4.16 -4.54
C PRO A 185 32.27 -5.23 -4.72
N LEU A 186 33.22 -5.02 -5.63
CA LEU A 186 34.35 -5.93 -5.84
C LEU A 186 35.35 -5.88 -4.67
N ALA A 187 35.61 -4.68 -4.13
CA ALA A 187 36.41 -4.53 -2.92
C ALA A 187 35.74 -5.15 -1.70
N VAL A 188 34.42 -5.00 -1.56
CA VAL A 188 33.62 -5.66 -0.52
C VAL A 188 33.66 -7.18 -0.66
N ALA A 189 33.52 -7.70 -1.88
CA ALA A 189 33.67 -9.11 -2.21
C ALA A 189 35.02 -9.66 -1.73
N PHE A 190 36.11 -8.96 -2.06
CA PHE A 190 37.45 -9.33 -1.59
C PHE A 190 37.56 -9.30 -0.06
N SER A 191 37.05 -8.25 0.59
CA SER A 191 37.03 -8.15 2.06
C SER A 191 36.33 -9.35 2.72
N ARG A 192 35.22 -9.83 2.16
CA ARG A 192 34.50 -10.99 2.70
C ARG A 192 35.27 -12.31 2.60
N LEU A 193 36.03 -12.51 1.53
CA LEU A 193 36.92 -13.67 1.39
C LEU A 193 38.11 -13.57 2.34
N TYR A 194 38.80 -12.42 2.34
CA TYR A 194 39.99 -12.19 3.15
C TYR A 194 39.72 -12.35 4.66
N ARG A 195 38.55 -11.87 5.13
CA ARG A 195 38.11 -11.99 6.53
C ARG A 195 37.57 -13.37 6.89
N GLY A 196 37.52 -14.31 5.94
CA GLY A 196 37.11 -15.70 6.14
C GLY A 196 35.60 -15.90 6.30
N MET A 197 34.80 -14.90 5.91
CA MET A 197 33.36 -14.91 6.21
C MET A 197 32.53 -15.71 5.20
N HIS A 198 33.06 -15.92 4.00
CA HIS A 198 32.33 -16.46 2.85
C HIS A 198 33.25 -17.25 1.92
N HIS A 199 32.68 -18.23 1.22
CA HIS A 199 33.36 -18.95 0.13
C HIS A 199 33.36 -18.11 -1.17
N PRO A 200 34.27 -18.34 -2.12
CA PRO A 200 34.27 -17.70 -3.44
C PRO A 200 32.89 -17.73 -4.13
N SER A 201 32.21 -18.87 -4.17
CA SER A 201 30.86 -18.99 -4.73
C SER A 201 29.79 -18.22 -3.97
N ASP A 202 29.92 -17.99 -2.65
CA ASP A 202 29.00 -17.14 -1.90
C ASP A 202 29.08 -15.69 -2.37
N VAL A 203 30.29 -15.22 -2.63
CA VAL A 203 30.58 -13.87 -3.09
C VAL A 203 30.14 -13.68 -4.54
N VAL A 204 30.42 -14.64 -5.42
CA VAL A 204 29.91 -14.65 -6.80
C VAL A 204 28.38 -14.67 -6.80
N GLY A 205 27.77 -15.51 -5.97
CA GLY A 205 26.31 -15.56 -5.78
C GLY A 205 25.75 -14.22 -5.30
N GLY A 206 26.45 -13.52 -4.40
CA GLY A 206 26.10 -12.17 -3.95
C GLY A 206 26.16 -11.14 -5.08
N LEU A 207 27.22 -11.15 -5.89
CA LEU A 207 27.38 -10.26 -7.04
C LEU A 207 26.27 -10.46 -8.08
N LEU A 208 26.02 -11.72 -8.46
CA LEU A 208 24.98 -12.08 -9.44
C LEU A 208 23.58 -11.72 -8.92
N ASN A 209 23.29 -12.05 -7.66
CA ASN A 209 22.00 -11.73 -7.05
C ASN A 209 21.76 -10.20 -7.01
N GLY A 210 22.76 -9.43 -6.61
CA GLY A 210 22.69 -7.97 -6.63
C GLY A 210 22.49 -7.41 -8.03
N ALA A 211 23.25 -7.90 -9.02
CA ALA A 211 23.18 -7.44 -10.40
C ALA A 211 21.84 -7.77 -11.06
N CYS A 212 21.33 -9.00 -10.90
CA CYS A 212 20.02 -9.41 -11.41
C CYS A 212 18.90 -8.55 -10.81
N THR A 213 18.92 -8.34 -9.49
CA THR A 213 17.93 -7.46 -8.83
C THR A 213 17.98 -6.06 -9.43
N LEU A 214 19.18 -5.51 -9.56
CA LEU A 214 19.39 -4.17 -10.07
C LEU A 214 18.86 -4.02 -11.50
N LEU A 215 19.10 -5.02 -12.37
CA LEU A 215 18.60 -5.05 -13.74
C LEU A 215 17.08 -5.12 -13.79
N VAL A 216 16.45 -6.00 -12.99
CA VAL A 216 14.98 -6.15 -12.93
C VAL A 216 14.34 -4.83 -12.49
N VAL A 217 14.85 -4.23 -11.42
CA VAL A 217 14.31 -2.99 -10.86
C VAL A 217 14.59 -1.79 -11.79
N ALA A 218 15.74 -1.74 -12.46
CA ALA A 218 16.07 -0.69 -13.42
C ALA A 218 15.15 -0.74 -14.65
N HIS A 219 14.86 -1.93 -15.19
CA HIS A 219 13.93 -2.08 -16.31
C HIS A 219 12.47 -1.81 -15.92
N ALA A 220 12.08 -2.15 -14.69
CA ALA A 220 10.74 -1.87 -14.18
C ALA A 220 10.50 -0.37 -13.94
N LEU A 221 11.50 0.35 -13.42
CA LEU A 221 11.30 1.70 -12.86
C LEU A 221 12.04 2.85 -13.58
N LEU A 222 13.17 2.58 -14.25
CA LEU A 222 14.02 3.65 -14.84
C LEU A 222 14.11 3.62 -16.36
N LEU A 223 14.41 2.47 -16.97
CA LEU A 223 14.81 2.41 -18.37
C LEU A 223 13.59 2.57 -19.32
N PRO A 224 13.64 3.49 -20.30
CA PRO A 224 12.57 3.61 -21.28
C PRO A 224 12.56 2.40 -22.23
N TRP A 225 11.40 1.76 -22.37
CA TRP A 225 11.21 0.71 -23.39
C TRP A 225 11.38 1.33 -24.78
N ARG A 226 12.25 0.74 -25.62
CA ARG A 226 12.35 1.07 -27.04
C ARG A 226 10.99 0.81 -27.68
N LYS A 227 10.18 1.85 -27.88
CA LYS A 227 9.09 1.78 -28.85
C LYS A 227 9.75 1.44 -30.18
N HIS A 228 9.42 0.30 -30.78
CA HIS A 228 9.65 0.10 -32.20
C HIS A 228 9.10 1.33 -32.91
N ARG A 229 9.99 2.13 -33.51
CA ARG A 229 9.59 3.21 -34.41
C ARG A 229 8.82 2.53 -35.54
N ARG A 230 7.50 2.76 -35.62
CA ARG A 230 6.80 2.57 -36.88
C ARG A 230 7.48 3.48 -37.90
N PRO A 231 7.79 3.01 -39.12
CA PRO A 231 8.30 3.89 -40.17
C PRO A 231 7.28 5.01 -40.44
N PRO A 232 7.72 6.20 -40.91
CA PRO A 232 6.82 7.30 -41.21
C PRO A 232 5.81 6.85 -42.27
N ALA A 233 4.54 7.14 -42.05
CA ALA A 233 3.53 7.03 -43.10
C ALA A 233 3.80 8.12 -44.15
N ASP A 234 3.77 7.71 -45.41
CA ASP A 234 3.96 8.53 -46.60
C ASP A 234 2.96 9.72 -46.63
N PRO A 235 3.40 10.97 -46.83
CA PRO A 235 2.51 12.09 -47.02
C PRO A 235 2.11 12.19 -48.50
N GLY A 236 1.05 11.49 -48.91
CA GLY A 236 0.63 11.50 -50.31
C GLY A 236 -0.72 10.84 -50.60
N ALA A 237 -1.81 11.50 -50.23
CA ALA A 237 -3.14 11.45 -50.86
C ALA A 237 -4.05 12.44 -50.09
N CYS A 238 -4.25 13.68 -50.54
CA CYS A 238 -5.28 14.12 -51.52
C CYS A 238 -6.62 13.40 -51.33
N ALA A 239 -7.81 14.00 -51.30
CA ALA A 239 -8.34 15.35 -51.17
C ALA A 239 -9.88 15.14 -51.23
N VAL A 240 -10.65 16.15 -50.79
CA VAL A 240 -12.08 16.39 -51.11
C VAL A 240 -13.14 15.54 -50.38
N ALA A 241 -13.92 16.19 -49.51
CA ALA A 241 -15.34 16.49 -49.76
C ALA A 241 -15.98 17.19 -48.54
N GLU A 242 -16.28 18.47 -48.70
CA GLU A 242 -17.29 19.18 -47.90
C GLU A 242 -18.69 18.80 -48.39
N SER A 243 -19.63 18.52 -47.46
CA SER A 243 -21.03 18.92 -47.64
C SER A 243 -21.84 18.85 -46.33
N ARG A 244 -22.32 20.03 -45.91
CA ARG A 244 -23.68 20.37 -45.40
C ARG A 244 -24.30 19.62 -44.19
N LEU A 245 -24.62 20.42 -43.16
CA LEU A 245 -25.52 20.27 -41.99
C LEU A 245 -26.98 19.85 -42.36
N PRO A 246 -27.94 19.48 -41.43
CA PRO A 246 -28.14 20.03 -40.07
C PRO A 246 -28.83 19.18 -38.95
N SER A 247 -28.77 19.76 -37.74
CA SER A 247 -29.76 19.74 -36.63
C SER A 247 -29.87 18.60 -35.60
N ALA A 248 -29.72 19.03 -34.34
CA ALA A 248 -30.54 18.77 -33.15
C ALA A 248 -30.81 17.33 -32.66
N ARG A 249 -30.27 17.03 -31.47
CA ARG A 249 -31.13 16.60 -30.33
C ARG A 249 -30.47 16.87 -28.98
N THR A 250 -31.27 17.51 -28.16
CA THR A 250 -31.04 18.10 -26.84
C THR A 250 -30.84 17.06 -25.74
N ALA A 251 -29.78 17.19 -24.95
CA ALA A 251 -29.71 16.70 -23.58
C ALA A 251 -29.53 17.91 -22.66
N ARG A 252 -30.49 18.09 -21.74
CA ARG A 252 -30.66 19.23 -20.86
C ARG A 252 -29.46 19.40 -19.92
N THR A 253 -28.61 20.38 -20.22
CA THR A 253 -27.78 21.07 -19.23
C THR A 253 -28.73 21.88 -18.33
N PRO A 254 -28.67 21.79 -16.98
CA PRO A 254 -29.42 22.72 -16.16
C PRO A 254 -28.85 24.12 -16.37
N ALA A 255 -29.75 25.03 -16.76
CA ALA A 255 -29.47 26.41 -17.05
C ALA A 255 -28.70 27.09 -15.92
N ARG A 256 -27.62 27.79 -16.30
CA ARG A 256 -27.02 28.89 -15.54
C ARG A 256 -28.13 29.87 -15.17
N HIS A 257 -28.54 29.85 -13.90
CA HIS A 257 -29.30 30.94 -13.30
C HIS A 257 -28.32 32.11 -13.10
N ALA A 258 -28.28 33.01 -14.06
CA ALA A 258 -27.79 34.36 -13.85
C ALA A 258 -28.79 35.06 -12.90
N GLY A 259 -28.38 35.32 -11.66
CA GLY A 259 -29.20 35.96 -10.62
C GLY A 259 -29.30 35.23 -9.27
N GLY A 260 -28.69 34.05 -9.11
CA GLY A 260 -28.70 33.33 -7.83
C GLY A 260 -27.60 33.81 -6.87
N THR A 261 -27.95 34.00 -5.60
CA THR A 261 -26.98 34.22 -4.51
C THR A 261 -25.86 33.17 -4.56
N ALA A 262 -24.61 33.59 -4.39
CA ALA A 262 -23.48 32.67 -4.38
C ALA A 262 -23.69 31.59 -3.31
N ARG A 263 -23.55 30.31 -3.69
CA ARG A 263 -23.74 29.21 -2.74
C ARG A 263 -22.58 29.17 -1.77
N ARG A 264 -22.87 29.15 -0.47
CA ARG A 264 -21.85 29.05 0.57
C ARG A 264 -21.22 27.66 0.60
N ALA A 265 -19.88 27.61 0.56
CA ALA A 265 -19.09 26.43 0.87
C ALA A 265 -18.25 26.66 2.14
N VAL A 266 -18.22 25.69 3.05
CA VAL A 266 -17.28 25.67 4.17
C VAL A 266 -16.14 24.72 3.84
N VAL A 267 -14.90 25.19 3.94
CA VAL A 267 -13.70 24.40 3.65
C VAL A 267 -12.94 24.16 4.94
N VAL A 268 -12.88 22.89 5.37
CA VAL A 268 -12.05 22.46 6.51
C VAL A 268 -10.68 22.05 5.97
N ARG A 269 -9.63 22.75 6.39
CA ARG A 269 -8.27 22.61 5.88
C ARG A 269 -7.35 22.02 6.94
N HIS A 270 -6.68 20.92 6.61
CA HIS A 270 -5.54 20.45 7.40
C HIS A 270 -4.26 21.18 6.96
N PRO A 271 -3.65 22.05 7.78
CA PRO A 271 -2.63 23.01 7.35
C PRO A 271 -1.35 22.35 6.80
N HIS A 272 -0.98 21.18 7.34
CA HIS A 272 0.19 20.42 6.85
C HIS A 272 -0.07 19.59 5.59
N GLY A 273 -1.34 19.23 5.32
CA GLY A 273 -1.72 18.42 4.15
C GLY A 273 -2.08 19.29 2.95
N CYS A 274 -2.72 20.42 3.22
CA CYS A 274 -3.18 21.38 2.22
C CYS A 274 -2.37 22.68 2.35
N GLY A 275 -1.23 22.75 1.67
CA GLY A 275 -0.42 23.98 1.59
C GLY A 275 -1.12 25.11 0.82
N ALA A 276 -0.54 26.31 0.85
CA ALA A 276 -1.13 27.51 0.25
C ALA A 276 -1.46 27.35 -1.26
N GLU A 277 -0.57 26.71 -2.01
CA GLU A 277 -0.77 26.46 -3.44
C GLU A 277 -1.98 25.56 -3.71
N LEU A 278 -2.15 24.48 -2.94
CA LEU A 278 -3.32 23.61 -3.07
C LEU A 278 -4.60 24.32 -2.63
N ALA A 279 -4.54 25.12 -1.56
CA ALA A 279 -5.67 25.93 -1.12
C ALA A 279 -6.16 26.87 -2.23
N GLU A 280 -5.24 27.56 -2.93
CA GLU A 280 -5.61 28.40 -4.08
C GLU A 280 -6.23 27.62 -5.24
N ARG A 281 -5.70 26.43 -5.55
CA ARG A 281 -6.31 25.54 -6.55
C ARG A 281 -7.73 25.16 -6.15
N VAL A 282 -7.97 24.79 -4.89
CA VAL A 282 -9.30 24.46 -4.35
C VAL A 282 -10.23 25.67 -4.42
N ARG A 283 -9.78 26.87 -4.03
CA ARG A 283 -10.57 28.12 -4.15
C ARG A 283 -11.02 28.36 -5.59
N SER A 284 -10.11 28.16 -6.54
CA SER A 284 -10.36 28.32 -7.98
C SER A 284 -11.40 27.33 -8.50
N VAL A 285 -11.29 26.05 -8.12
CA VAL A 285 -12.27 25.01 -8.46
C VAL A 285 -13.65 25.38 -7.91
N LEU A 286 -13.75 25.73 -6.62
CA LEU A 286 -15.02 26.08 -5.99
C LEU A 286 -15.71 27.27 -6.66
N ARG A 287 -14.96 28.32 -7.01
CA ARG A 287 -15.51 29.47 -7.76
C ARG A 287 -16.07 29.06 -9.12
N ARG A 288 -15.37 28.20 -9.87
CA ARG A 288 -15.86 27.70 -11.18
C ARG A 288 -17.17 26.92 -11.07
N HIS A 289 -17.37 26.24 -9.94
CA HIS A 289 -18.57 25.46 -9.64
C HIS A 289 -19.67 26.26 -8.91
N GLY A 290 -19.55 27.59 -8.85
CA GLY A 290 -20.59 28.48 -8.31
C GLY A 290 -20.55 28.69 -6.79
N TYR A 291 -19.50 28.23 -6.12
CA TYR A 291 -19.27 28.44 -4.69
C TYR A 291 -18.32 29.62 -4.47
N ALA A 292 -18.80 30.84 -4.73
CA ALA A 292 -18.01 32.06 -4.55
C ALA A 292 -17.96 32.55 -3.09
N ASP A 293 -19.00 32.27 -2.29
CA ASP A 293 -18.98 32.46 -0.83
C ASP A 293 -18.27 31.27 -0.19
N GLN A 294 -17.03 31.47 0.28
CA GLN A 294 -16.18 30.41 0.83
C GLN A 294 -15.70 30.77 2.23
N VAL A 295 -16.08 29.98 3.22
CA VAL A 295 -15.60 30.10 4.60
C VAL A 295 -14.53 29.04 4.83
N TRP A 296 -13.29 29.47 5.10
CA TRP A 296 -12.18 28.57 5.35
C TRP A 296 -11.93 28.44 6.86
N THR A 297 -11.81 27.21 7.33
CA THR A 297 -11.41 26.89 8.71
C THR A 297 -10.24 25.92 8.69
N GLU A 298 -9.49 25.86 9.79
CA GLU A 298 -8.33 24.99 9.92
C GLU A 298 -8.52 24.00 11.07
N THR A 299 -8.01 22.78 10.88
CA THR A 299 -7.97 21.77 11.94
C THR A 299 -6.89 22.12 12.96
N SER A 300 -7.14 21.86 14.24
CA SER A 300 -6.12 21.88 15.29
C SER A 300 -5.97 20.50 15.95
N ALA A 301 -5.07 20.38 16.93
CA ALA A 301 -4.93 19.15 17.70
C ALA A 301 -6.15 18.88 18.59
N GLU A 302 -6.81 19.95 19.04
CA GLU A 302 -7.98 19.93 19.91
C GLU A 302 -9.28 19.79 19.10
N ASP A 303 -9.30 20.27 17.87
CA ASP A 303 -10.45 20.22 16.98
C ASP A 303 -10.07 19.74 15.56
N ALA A 304 -10.18 18.44 15.37
CA ALA A 304 -9.92 17.78 14.10
C ALA A 304 -10.95 18.11 13.00
N ALA A 305 -12.11 18.68 13.35
CA ALA A 305 -13.13 19.13 12.41
C ALA A 305 -13.02 20.64 12.11
N GLY A 306 -12.12 21.37 12.77
CA GLY A 306 -11.84 22.79 12.50
C GLY A 306 -13.06 23.70 12.68
N GLY A 307 -13.79 23.53 13.78
CA GLY A 307 -14.94 24.34 14.16
C GLY A 307 -16.18 24.10 13.31
N LEU A 308 -16.21 23.02 12.51
CA LEU A 308 -17.27 22.76 11.54
C LEU A 308 -18.66 22.73 12.19
N ALA A 309 -18.79 22.16 13.39
CA ALA A 309 -20.07 22.08 14.10
C ALA A 309 -20.71 23.47 14.29
N GLY A 310 -19.93 24.47 14.70
CA GLY A 310 -20.41 25.85 14.84
C GLY A 310 -20.73 26.51 13.49
N ARG A 311 -20.05 26.13 12.41
CA ARG A 311 -20.29 26.66 11.05
C ARG A 311 -21.56 26.12 10.41
N ILE A 312 -22.08 24.98 10.87
CA ILE A 312 -23.30 24.37 10.33
C ILE A 312 -24.54 24.56 11.23
N ALA A 313 -24.39 25.15 12.42
CA ALA A 313 -25.47 25.33 13.39
C ALA A 313 -26.53 26.39 13.00
N GLY A 314 -26.27 27.21 11.97
CA GLY A 314 -27.20 28.20 11.43
C GLY A 314 -27.79 27.79 10.07
N GLU A 315 -27.85 28.72 9.11
CA GLU A 315 -28.08 28.36 7.71
C GLU A 315 -26.92 27.47 7.22
N GLY A 316 -27.19 26.17 7.15
CA GLY A 316 -26.21 25.17 6.76
C GLY A 316 -25.62 25.47 5.38
N PRO A 317 -24.30 25.28 5.17
CA PRO A 317 -23.69 25.52 3.89
C PRO A 317 -24.26 24.58 2.81
N ALA A 318 -24.22 25.02 1.56
CA ALA A 318 -24.60 24.18 0.44
C ALA A 318 -23.59 23.05 0.18
N LEU A 319 -22.37 23.16 0.73
CA LEU A 319 -21.28 22.21 0.56
C LEU A 319 -20.27 22.34 1.71
N VAL A 320 -19.79 21.20 2.21
CA VAL A 320 -18.56 21.15 3.02
C VAL A 320 -17.46 20.47 2.23
N VAL A 321 -16.29 21.09 2.18
CA VAL A 321 -15.09 20.55 1.51
C VAL A 321 -14.05 20.23 2.56
N VAL A 322 -13.53 19.01 2.56
CA VAL A 322 -12.49 18.58 3.51
C VAL A 322 -11.18 18.37 2.78
N CYS A 323 -10.22 19.25 3.05
CA CYS A 323 -8.85 19.16 2.57
C CYS A 323 -7.97 18.52 3.64
N GLY A 324 -7.92 17.18 3.66
CA GLY A 324 -7.18 16.44 4.68
C GLY A 324 -6.97 14.97 4.33
N GLY A 325 -6.49 14.21 5.33
CA GLY A 325 -6.43 12.75 5.29
C GLY A 325 -7.65 12.11 5.93
N ASP A 326 -7.60 10.78 6.10
CA ASP A 326 -8.73 9.99 6.63
C ASP A 326 -9.21 10.46 8.01
N GLY A 327 -8.32 10.84 8.93
CA GLY A 327 -8.71 11.35 10.25
C GLY A 327 -9.48 12.68 10.21
N THR A 328 -9.08 13.62 9.34
CA THR A 328 -9.84 14.87 9.13
C THR A 328 -11.19 14.59 8.48
N VAL A 329 -11.22 13.69 7.49
CA VAL A 329 -12.46 13.28 6.83
C VAL A 329 -13.41 12.62 7.83
N ARG A 330 -12.91 11.74 8.71
CA ARG A 330 -13.67 11.13 9.80
C ARG A 330 -14.27 12.18 10.74
N ALA A 331 -13.46 13.12 11.23
CA ALA A 331 -13.91 14.15 12.15
C ALA A 331 -15.03 15.02 11.53
N CYS A 332 -14.87 15.43 10.27
CA CYS A 332 -15.93 16.16 9.57
C CYS A 332 -17.15 15.28 9.26
N ALA A 333 -16.96 14.00 8.91
CA ALA A 333 -18.05 13.07 8.68
C ALA A 333 -18.87 12.83 9.96
N ASP A 334 -18.23 12.80 11.12
CA ASP A 334 -18.92 12.64 12.41
C ASP A 334 -19.85 13.82 12.71
N VAL A 335 -19.44 15.03 12.34
CA VAL A 335 -20.26 16.25 12.43
C VAL A 335 -21.38 16.26 11.38
N LEU A 336 -21.12 15.77 10.16
CA LEU A 336 -22.05 15.87 9.03
C LEU A 336 -23.05 14.70 8.92
N ALA A 337 -22.78 13.57 9.56
CA ALA A 337 -23.65 12.41 9.53
C ALA A 337 -25.08 12.78 9.97
N GLY A 338 -26.07 12.46 9.14
CA GLY A 338 -27.49 12.76 9.39
C GLY A 338 -27.92 14.19 9.05
N THR A 339 -27.00 15.14 8.82
CA THR A 339 -27.36 16.54 8.51
C THR A 339 -27.90 16.74 7.09
N GLY A 340 -27.55 15.84 6.16
CA GLY A 340 -27.90 15.94 4.74
C GLY A 340 -27.06 16.94 3.93
N ILE A 341 -26.15 17.67 4.58
CA ILE A 341 -25.18 18.57 3.94
C ILE A 341 -24.16 17.72 3.17
N PRO A 342 -23.93 17.97 1.86
CA PRO A 342 -23.00 17.18 1.08
C PRO A 342 -21.54 17.51 1.44
N LEU A 343 -20.72 16.46 1.54
CA LEU A 343 -19.27 16.51 1.72
C LEU A 343 -18.55 16.34 0.37
N ALA A 344 -17.48 17.09 0.11
CA ALA A 344 -16.52 16.80 -0.95
C ALA A 344 -15.12 16.61 -0.35
N VAL A 345 -14.41 15.55 -0.78
CA VAL A 345 -13.09 15.21 -0.24
C VAL A 345 -11.98 15.69 -1.18
N VAL A 346 -11.02 16.42 -0.64
CA VAL A 346 -9.75 16.78 -1.29
C VAL A 346 -8.65 15.93 -0.63
N PRO A 347 -8.26 14.80 -1.25
CA PRO A 347 -7.41 13.79 -0.62
C PRO A 347 -5.94 14.23 -0.54
N CYS A 348 -5.57 14.94 0.53
CA CYS A 348 -4.21 15.45 0.74
C CYS A 348 -3.50 14.86 1.96
N GLY A 349 -3.95 13.70 2.45
CA GLY A 349 -3.27 12.89 3.46
C GLY A 349 -2.41 11.76 2.87
N THR A 350 -1.77 10.98 3.74
CA THR A 350 -0.89 9.87 3.36
C THR A 350 -1.67 8.65 2.84
N GLY A 351 -2.77 8.30 3.51
CA GLY A 351 -3.58 7.11 3.23
C GLY A 351 -4.67 7.35 2.20
N ASN A 352 -5.54 8.32 2.48
CA ASN A 352 -6.73 8.71 1.71
C ASN A 352 -7.57 7.48 1.35
N LEU A 353 -7.74 6.57 2.32
CA LEU A 353 -8.41 5.29 2.15
C LEU A 353 -9.86 5.45 1.71
N LEU A 354 -10.61 6.38 2.31
CA LEU A 354 -11.99 6.60 1.88
C LEU A 354 -12.03 7.03 0.40
N ALA A 355 -11.27 8.07 0.05
CA ALA A 355 -11.20 8.59 -1.32
C ALA A 355 -10.74 7.53 -2.33
N ARG A 356 -9.77 6.68 -1.97
CA ARG A 356 -9.28 5.59 -2.83
C ARG A 356 -10.31 4.49 -3.04
N ASN A 357 -11.02 4.09 -1.99
CA ASN A 357 -12.09 3.10 -2.10
C ASN A 357 -13.28 3.64 -2.92
N LEU A 358 -13.53 4.95 -2.85
CA LEU A 358 -14.48 5.67 -3.70
C LEU A 358 -13.94 5.97 -5.11
N ARG A 359 -12.75 5.44 -5.47
CA ARG A 359 -12.10 5.60 -6.78
C ARG A 359 -11.89 7.06 -7.20
N MET A 360 -11.72 7.96 -6.23
CA MET A 360 -11.42 9.36 -6.52
C MET A 360 -10.01 9.50 -7.13
N PRO A 361 -9.79 10.49 -8.02
CA PRO A 361 -8.46 10.83 -8.51
C PRO A 361 -7.44 11.04 -7.38
N ALA A 362 -6.18 10.67 -7.63
CA ALA A 362 -5.11 10.84 -6.64
C ALA A 362 -4.59 12.29 -6.54
N ASP A 363 -4.72 13.11 -7.59
CA ASP A 363 -4.41 14.55 -7.50
C ASP A 363 -5.54 15.27 -6.74
N PRO A 364 -5.25 16.01 -5.65
CA PRO A 364 -6.29 16.50 -4.77
C PRO A 364 -7.25 17.51 -5.42
N ALA A 365 -6.76 18.42 -6.26
CA ALA A 365 -7.63 19.40 -6.91
C ALA A 365 -8.43 18.75 -8.06
N ALA A 366 -7.83 17.82 -8.81
CA ALA A 366 -8.55 17.03 -9.80
C ALA A 366 -9.63 16.15 -9.16
N ALA A 367 -9.41 15.64 -7.94
CA ALA A 367 -10.42 14.90 -7.20
C ALA A 367 -11.64 15.75 -6.88
N LEU A 368 -11.43 17.00 -6.43
CA LEU A 368 -12.52 17.94 -6.19
C LEU A 368 -13.24 18.34 -7.47
N GLU A 369 -12.49 18.67 -8.53
CA GLU A 369 -13.06 19.02 -9.84
C GLU A 369 -13.93 17.88 -10.38
N ALA A 370 -13.43 16.64 -10.32
CA ALA A 370 -14.17 15.47 -10.74
C ALA A 370 -15.41 15.23 -9.87
N ALA A 371 -15.27 15.36 -8.55
CA ALA A 371 -16.39 15.17 -7.62
C ALA A 371 -17.51 16.18 -7.85
N LEU A 372 -17.21 17.47 -7.97
CA LEU A 372 -18.21 18.52 -8.20
C LEU A 372 -18.83 18.47 -9.61
N SER A 373 -18.14 17.84 -10.56
CA SER A 373 -18.68 17.56 -11.91
C SER A 373 -19.53 16.29 -11.97
N GLY A 374 -19.61 15.53 -10.87
CA GLY A 374 -20.33 14.27 -10.80
C GLY A 374 -21.68 14.40 -10.10
N GLU A 375 -21.95 13.50 -9.16
CA GLU A 375 -23.22 13.44 -8.44
C GLU A 375 -23.02 13.25 -6.93
N THR A 376 -24.02 13.65 -6.15
CA THR A 376 -24.05 13.33 -4.72
C THR A 376 -24.60 11.93 -4.50
N ALA A 377 -23.86 11.09 -3.78
CA ALA A 377 -24.31 9.80 -3.28
C ALA A 377 -24.49 9.82 -1.76
N ARG A 378 -25.20 8.83 -1.23
CA ARG A 378 -25.23 8.56 0.21
C ARG A 378 -24.33 7.36 0.48
N ILE A 379 -23.50 7.47 1.51
CA ILE A 379 -22.71 6.36 2.02
C ILE A 379 -23.02 6.15 3.50
N ASP A 380 -22.89 4.89 3.89
CA ASP A 380 -22.98 4.42 5.26
C ASP A 380 -21.75 4.89 6.04
N VAL A 381 -21.93 5.04 7.35
CA VAL A 381 -20.83 5.24 8.30
C VAL A 381 -20.98 4.24 9.43
N GLY A 382 -19.86 3.79 9.99
CA GLY A 382 -19.89 2.97 11.19
C GLY A 382 -19.93 3.85 12.43
N ARG A 383 -20.86 3.60 13.34
CA ARG A 383 -20.91 4.21 14.67
C ARG A 383 -20.35 3.22 15.68
N VAL A 384 -19.39 3.66 16.48
CA VAL A 384 -18.89 2.94 17.65
C VAL A 384 -19.41 3.63 18.91
N GLY A 385 -20.00 2.86 19.82
CA GLY A 385 -20.54 3.39 21.06
C GLY A 385 -21.08 2.30 21.98
N GLY A 386 -21.31 2.62 23.25
CA GLY A 386 -21.96 1.72 24.22
C GLY A 386 -21.03 0.69 24.90
N GLY A 387 -19.71 0.91 24.88
CA GLY A 387 -18.72 0.10 25.62
C GLY A 387 -17.82 0.96 26.50
N ASP A 388 -17.50 0.46 27.69
CA ASP A 388 -16.47 0.94 28.65
C ASP A 388 -16.30 2.47 28.79
N GLY A 389 -17.40 3.24 28.73
CA GLY A 389 -17.36 4.70 28.86
C GLY A 389 -16.77 5.46 27.66
N THR A 390 -16.46 4.79 26.55
CA THR A 390 -16.11 5.48 25.29
C THR A 390 -17.34 6.18 24.73
N GLY A 391 -17.22 7.50 24.51
CA GLY A 391 -18.25 8.30 23.83
C GLY A 391 -18.60 7.73 22.45
N SER A 392 -19.78 8.09 21.94
CA SER A 392 -20.18 7.71 20.58
C SER A 392 -19.29 8.42 19.57
N ALA A 393 -18.66 7.68 18.67
CA ALA A 393 -17.83 8.21 17.60
C ALA A 393 -18.08 7.43 16.31
N ARG A 394 -17.94 8.10 15.16
CA ARG A 394 -18.08 7.46 13.85
C ARG A 394 -16.73 7.17 13.20
N PHE A 395 -16.75 6.20 12.29
CA PHE A 395 -15.68 5.88 11.37
C PHE A 395 -16.26 5.73 9.95
N THR A 396 -15.47 6.10 8.96
CA THR A 396 -15.85 6.04 7.54
C THR A 396 -15.17 4.90 6.80
N VAL A 397 -14.03 4.40 7.32
CA VAL A 397 -13.21 3.39 6.67
C VAL A 397 -13.24 2.08 7.46
N MET A 398 -12.69 2.07 8.67
CA MET A 398 -12.65 0.89 9.54
C MET A 398 -12.48 1.21 11.02
N ALA A 399 -12.93 0.28 11.86
CA ALA A 399 -12.59 0.16 13.26
C ALA A 399 -11.82 -1.15 13.49
N GLY A 400 -11.02 -1.22 14.55
CA GLY A 400 -10.22 -2.41 14.80
C GLY A 400 -9.79 -2.59 16.24
N ALA A 401 -9.38 -3.81 16.56
CA ALA A 401 -8.72 -4.14 17.81
C ALA A 401 -7.63 -5.20 17.62
N GLY A 402 -6.60 -5.13 18.46
CA GLY A 402 -5.37 -5.89 18.29
C GLY A 402 -4.41 -5.16 17.36
N PHE A 403 -3.14 -5.58 17.38
CA PHE A 403 -2.02 -4.96 16.66
C PHE A 403 -1.34 -3.75 17.35
N ASP A 404 -1.58 -3.61 18.66
CA ASP A 404 -1.08 -2.58 19.57
C ASP A 404 -1.42 -1.14 19.18
N ALA A 405 -2.56 -0.64 19.66
CA ALA A 405 -2.89 0.78 19.61
C ALA A 405 -1.88 1.65 20.42
N ALA A 406 -0.88 1.06 21.10
CA ALA A 406 0.30 1.80 21.57
C ALA A 406 1.21 2.30 20.42
N LEU A 407 1.02 1.85 19.18
CA LEU A 407 1.72 2.43 18.00
C LEU A 407 1.31 3.86 17.67
N VAL A 408 0.16 4.32 18.16
CA VAL A 408 -0.25 5.73 18.07
C VAL A 408 0.11 6.49 19.35
N GLY A 409 0.27 5.79 20.48
CA GLY A 409 0.62 6.36 21.79
C GLY A 409 2.12 6.62 22.03
N GLY A 410 3.04 6.11 21.19
CA GLY A 410 4.48 6.15 21.47
C GLY A 410 5.40 6.77 20.42
N THR A 411 4.90 7.26 19.28
CA THR A 411 5.75 7.89 18.25
C THR A 411 5.33 9.31 17.94
N SER A 412 6.29 10.24 18.10
CA SER A 412 6.08 11.67 17.82
C SER A 412 5.42 11.89 16.46
N ALA A 413 4.53 12.90 16.38
CA ALA A 413 3.89 13.33 15.13
C ALA A 413 4.90 13.56 13.98
N ARG A 414 6.17 13.83 14.31
CA ARG A 414 7.30 13.95 13.36
C ARG A 414 7.77 12.63 12.76
N ALA A 415 7.73 11.50 13.48
CA ALA A 415 8.05 10.18 12.93
C ALA A 415 6.96 9.71 11.95
N LYS A 416 5.69 10.01 12.27
CA LYS A 416 4.53 9.77 11.38
C LYS A 416 4.61 10.59 10.08
N GLN A 417 5.16 11.81 10.13
CA GLN A 417 5.34 12.67 8.95
C GLN A 417 6.57 12.33 8.09
N ARG A 418 7.61 11.69 8.63
CA ARG A 418 8.89 11.45 7.93
C ARG A 418 9.07 10.04 7.34
N LEU A 419 8.46 9.00 7.94
CA LEU A 419 8.63 7.61 7.46
C LEU A 419 7.43 7.06 6.67
N GLY A 420 6.29 7.75 6.68
CA GLY A 420 5.10 7.34 5.94
C GLY A 420 4.67 5.88 6.21
N TRP A 421 4.04 5.26 5.23
CA TRP A 421 3.48 3.90 5.29
C TRP A 421 4.48 2.79 5.66
N ALA A 422 5.78 3.02 5.45
CA ALA A 422 6.82 2.04 5.74
C ALA A 422 6.97 1.79 7.26
N ALA A 423 6.73 2.81 8.09
CA ALA A 423 6.65 2.65 9.54
C ALA A 423 5.42 1.81 9.93
N TYR A 424 4.26 2.04 9.28
CA TYR A 424 3.03 1.28 9.54
C TYR A 424 3.18 -0.20 9.13
N ALA A 425 3.75 -0.48 7.96
CA ALA A 425 4.00 -1.84 7.47
C ALA A 425 5.10 -2.59 8.25
N LEU A 426 6.19 -1.91 8.64
CA LEU A 426 7.25 -2.53 9.44
C LEU A 426 6.77 -2.83 10.86
N SER A 427 6.00 -1.92 11.45
CA SER A 427 5.30 -2.14 12.70
C SER A 427 4.31 -3.29 12.60
N ALA A 428 3.59 -3.38 11.49
CA ALA A 428 2.67 -4.48 11.24
C ALA A 428 3.37 -5.84 11.29
N VAL A 429 4.52 -5.95 10.64
CA VAL A 429 5.35 -7.17 10.64
C VAL A 429 5.86 -7.54 12.04
N ARG A 430 6.16 -6.55 12.89
CA ARG A 430 6.65 -6.78 14.27
C ARG A 430 5.57 -7.34 15.20
N HIS A 431 4.31 -6.88 15.04
CA HIS A 431 3.17 -7.30 15.88
C HIS A 431 2.54 -8.61 15.40
N LEU A 432 3.00 -9.18 14.28
CA LEU A 432 2.65 -10.56 13.89
C LEU A 432 3.05 -11.60 14.94
N ARG A 433 3.91 -11.26 15.91
CA ARG A 433 4.34 -12.14 17.02
C ARG A 433 3.49 -11.99 18.29
N ASP A 434 2.57 -11.04 18.36
CA ASP A 434 1.78 -10.76 19.56
C ASP A 434 0.90 -11.95 20.00
N PRO A 435 0.61 -12.09 21.30
CA PRO A 435 -0.27 -13.15 21.77
C PRO A 435 -1.68 -13.01 21.18
N ARG A 436 -2.32 -14.14 20.91
CA ARG A 436 -3.70 -14.17 20.41
C ARG A 436 -4.65 -13.68 21.49
N MET A 437 -5.52 -12.73 21.18
CA MET A 437 -6.60 -12.32 22.06
C MET A 437 -7.73 -13.36 22.04
N ARG A 438 -8.36 -13.57 23.18
CA ARG A 438 -9.64 -14.29 23.30
C ARG A 438 -10.76 -13.27 23.19
N LEU A 439 -11.71 -13.53 22.29
CA LEU A 439 -12.84 -12.64 22.05
C LEU A 439 -14.13 -13.43 21.84
N SER A 440 -15.24 -12.82 22.21
CA SER A 440 -16.60 -13.27 21.93
C SER A 440 -17.22 -12.32 20.91
N LEU A 441 -17.61 -12.86 19.75
CA LEU A 441 -18.18 -12.11 18.64
C LEU A 441 -19.68 -12.38 18.53
N ARG A 442 -20.50 -11.33 18.57
CA ARG A 442 -21.94 -11.39 18.34
C ARG A 442 -22.29 -10.51 17.13
N LEU A 443 -23.07 -11.05 16.20
CA LEU A 443 -23.46 -10.40 14.95
C LEU A 443 -24.98 -10.31 14.90
N ASP A 444 -25.53 -9.13 14.61
CA ASP A 444 -26.98 -8.88 14.44
C ASP A 444 -27.84 -9.45 15.59
N GLY A 445 -27.35 -9.37 16.82
CA GLY A 445 -28.06 -9.90 17.99
C GLY A 445 -28.11 -11.44 18.08
N GLY A 446 -27.45 -12.16 17.18
CA GLY A 446 -27.38 -13.63 17.18
C GLY A 446 -26.61 -14.24 18.35
N PRO A 447 -26.32 -15.55 18.32
CA PRO A 447 -25.55 -16.21 19.38
C PRO A 447 -24.10 -15.73 19.41
N ALA A 448 -23.53 -15.65 20.61
CA ALA A 448 -22.13 -15.29 20.81
C ALA A 448 -21.19 -16.40 20.33
N ARG A 449 -20.14 -16.03 19.59
CA ARG A 449 -19.16 -16.94 19.01
C ARG A 449 -17.81 -16.71 19.65
N GLU A 450 -17.37 -17.66 20.47
CA GLU A 450 -16.02 -17.64 21.04
C GLU A 450 -14.96 -17.83 19.95
N ARG A 451 -13.97 -16.94 19.91
CA ARG A 451 -12.90 -16.91 18.93
C ARG A 451 -11.58 -16.52 19.57
N ARG A 452 -10.51 -16.82 18.83
CA ARG A 452 -9.18 -16.27 19.07
C ARG A 452 -8.70 -15.62 17.80
N ALA A 453 -8.08 -14.46 17.92
CA ALA A 453 -7.50 -13.74 16.80
C ALA A 453 -6.28 -12.97 17.29
N ARG A 454 -5.41 -12.56 16.37
CA ARG A 454 -4.35 -11.57 16.63
C ARG A 454 -4.85 -10.15 16.34
N MET A 455 -5.79 -10.04 15.42
CA MET A 455 -6.39 -8.77 14.99
C MET A 455 -7.85 -9.01 14.60
N VAL A 456 -8.70 -8.03 14.90
CA VAL A 456 -10.04 -7.90 14.32
C VAL A 456 -10.16 -6.56 13.62
N VAL A 457 -10.73 -6.58 12.42
CA VAL A 457 -11.05 -5.40 11.62
C VAL A 457 -12.53 -5.41 11.31
N ILE A 458 -13.20 -4.28 11.51
CA ILE A 458 -14.59 -4.00 11.12
C ILE A 458 -14.53 -2.87 10.10
N GLY A 459 -14.79 -3.14 8.83
CA GLY A 459 -14.67 -2.15 7.76
C GLY A 459 -15.97 -1.80 7.08
N ASN A 460 -16.11 -0.53 6.76
CA ASN A 460 -17.13 0.01 5.86
C ASN A 460 -16.67 -0.02 4.39
N VAL A 461 -15.34 0.01 4.16
CA VAL A 461 -14.72 -0.13 2.84
C VAL A 461 -13.70 -1.26 2.79
N GLY A 462 -13.42 -1.73 1.58
CA GLY A 462 -12.77 -3.03 1.39
C GLY A 462 -11.24 -3.05 1.28
N THR A 463 -10.66 -1.92 0.88
CA THR A 463 -9.28 -1.85 0.41
C THR A 463 -8.42 -1.03 1.37
N LEU A 464 -7.30 -1.59 1.80
CA LEU A 464 -6.30 -0.92 2.63
C LEU A 464 -5.27 -0.15 1.78
N GLN A 465 -4.32 0.50 2.45
CA GLN A 465 -3.22 1.21 1.81
C GLN A 465 -2.41 0.24 0.93
N GLY A 466 -1.95 0.69 -0.23
CA GLY A 466 -1.26 -0.15 -1.21
C GLY A 466 -2.21 -0.98 -2.09
N GLY A 467 -3.53 -0.79 -1.98
CA GLY A 467 -4.51 -1.47 -2.85
C GLY A 467 -4.89 -2.87 -2.37
N LEU A 468 -4.58 -3.24 -1.12
CA LEU A 468 -4.84 -4.56 -0.57
C LEU A 468 -6.34 -4.76 -0.29
N PRO A 469 -7.05 -5.66 -0.99
CA PRO A 469 -8.45 -5.97 -0.72
C PRO A 469 -8.54 -6.89 0.51
N LEU A 470 -8.59 -6.30 1.71
CA LEU A 470 -8.71 -7.05 2.96
C LEU A 470 -10.14 -7.56 3.16
N LEU A 471 -11.12 -6.69 2.93
CA LEU A 471 -12.56 -6.94 3.11
C LEU A 471 -13.25 -6.86 1.74
N PRO A 472 -13.18 -7.93 0.93
CA PRO A 472 -13.61 -7.87 -0.48
C PRO A 472 -15.12 -7.60 -0.63
N GLY A 473 -15.93 -7.91 0.40
CA GLY A 473 -17.37 -7.68 0.39
C GLY A 473 -17.79 -6.27 0.78
N ALA A 474 -16.86 -5.45 1.28
CA ALA A 474 -17.21 -4.18 1.87
C ALA A 474 -17.57 -3.17 0.79
N ARG A 475 -18.82 -2.71 0.86
CA ARG A 475 -19.37 -1.65 0.03
C ARG A 475 -19.96 -0.58 0.94
N PRO A 476 -19.58 0.69 0.75
CA PRO A 476 -19.97 1.77 1.65
C PRO A 476 -21.43 2.19 1.50
N ASP A 477 -22.25 1.48 0.72
CA ASP A 477 -23.67 1.72 0.49
C ASP A 477 -24.51 0.45 0.69
N SER A 478 -23.94 -0.59 1.30
CA SER A 478 -24.57 -1.90 1.47
C SER A 478 -25.52 -2.00 2.67
N GLY A 479 -25.52 -1.02 3.56
CA GLY A 479 -26.20 -1.07 4.86
C GLY A 479 -25.59 -2.10 5.81
N ARG A 480 -24.35 -2.53 5.59
CA ARG A 480 -23.66 -3.58 6.37
C ARG A 480 -22.17 -3.25 6.57
N LEU A 481 -21.61 -3.74 7.67
CA LEU A 481 -20.19 -3.73 7.97
C LEU A 481 -19.59 -5.11 7.75
N GLU A 482 -18.39 -5.16 7.19
CA GLU A 482 -17.64 -6.39 7.02
C GLU A 482 -16.63 -6.58 8.16
N VAL A 483 -16.49 -7.81 8.64
CA VAL A 483 -15.58 -8.15 9.74
C VAL A 483 -14.56 -9.16 9.26
N ALA A 484 -13.28 -8.94 9.57
CA ALA A 484 -12.20 -9.91 9.38
C ALA A 484 -11.52 -10.21 10.71
N LEU A 485 -11.39 -11.50 11.03
CA LEU A 485 -10.52 -11.99 12.09
C LEU A 485 -9.26 -12.58 11.47
N LEU A 486 -8.10 -12.15 11.93
CA LEU A 486 -6.81 -12.70 11.55
C LEU A 486 -6.30 -13.64 12.65
N ASP A 487 -6.30 -14.94 12.40
CA ASP A 487 -5.88 -16.01 13.34
C ASP A 487 -4.84 -16.99 12.77
N PRO A 488 -3.74 -16.53 12.14
CA PRO A 488 -2.72 -17.43 11.61
C PRO A 488 -2.01 -18.20 12.73
N ARG A 489 -1.83 -19.52 12.50
CA ARG A 489 -1.16 -20.46 13.42
C ARG A 489 0.15 -20.96 12.82
N GLY A 490 1.25 -20.70 13.53
CA GLY A 490 2.60 -21.07 13.10
C GLY A 490 2.97 -20.45 11.74
N VAL A 491 4.10 -20.89 11.18
CA VAL A 491 4.61 -20.38 9.89
C VAL A 491 3.64 -20.70 8.75
N ARG A 492 3.05 -21.90 8.73
CA ARG A 492 2.10 -22.32 7.67
C ARG A 492 0.84 -21.45 7.64
N GLY A 493 0.26 -21.11 8.79
CA GLY A 493 -0.91 -20.22 8.85
C GLY A 493 -0.58 -18.81 8.37
N TRP A 494 0.62 -18.30 8.68
CA TRP A 494 1.10 -17.02 8.16
C TRP A 494 1.28 -17.03 6.64
N LEU A 495 1.91 -18.07 6.09
CA LEU A 495 2.06 -18.24 4.65
C LEU A 495 0.70 -18.37 3.95
N ALA A 496 -0.25 -19.11 4.53
CA ALA A 496 -1.59 -19.25 3.98
C ALA A 496 -2.34 -17.90 3.95
N ALA A 497 -2.30 -17.13 5.04
CA ALA A 497 -2.88 -15.79 5.07
C ALA A 497 -2.23 -14.85 4.04
N ALA A 498 -0.90 -14.86 3.94
CA ALA A 498 -0.17 -14.04 2.97
C ALA A 498 -0.47 -14.44 1.52
N ALA A 499 -0.53 -15.74 1.23
CA ALA A 499 -0.90 -16.25 -0.10
C ALA A 499 -2.34 -15.88 -0.47
N HIS A 500 -3.29 -16.00 0.47
CA HIS A 500 -4.69 -15.63 0.26
C HIS A 500 -4.86 -14.14 -0.02
N LEU A 501 -4.24 -13.28 0.80
CA LEU A 501 -4.26 -11.84 0.59
C LEU A 501 -3.50 -11.42 -0.67
N GLY A 502 -2.36 -12.05 -0.96
CA GLY A 502 -1.55 -11.81 -2.14
C GLY A 502 -2.26 -12.21 -3.44
N ALA A 503 -3.00 -13.32 -3.45
CA ALA A 503 -3.79 -13.74 -4.60
C ALA A 503 -4.88 -12.73 -4.97
N ARG A 504 -5.39 -11.95 -4.01
CA ARG A 504 -6.38 -10.89 -4.24
C ARG A 504 -5.79 -9.61 -4.85
N MET A 505 -4.47 -9.43 -4.78
CA MET A 505 -3.77 -8.35 -5.49
C MET A 505 -3.64 -8.62 -7.00
N LEU A 506 -3.92 -9.85 -7.45
CA LEU A 506 -3.84 -10.22 -8.87
C LEU A 506 -5.05 -9.65 -9.64
N PRO A 507 -4.84 -9.04 -10.82
CA PRO A 507 -5.92 -8.51 -11.66
C PRO A 507 -6.95 -9.60 -12.01
N GLY A 508 -8.25 -9.28 -11.88
CA GLY A 508 -9.35 -10.17 -12.25
C GLY A 508 -9.91 -11.06 -11.12
N ARG A 509 -9.23 -11.15 -9.97
CA ARG A 509 -9.76 -11.87 -8.78
C ARG A 509 -10.44 -10.97 -7.75
N ALA A 510 -10.16 -9.67 -7.77
CA ALA A 510 -10.79 -8.71 -6.86
C ALA A 510 -12.27 -8.41 -7.18
N ALA A 511 -12.76 -8.82 -8.36
CA ALA A 511 -14.12 -8.54 -8.84
C ALA A 511 -15.09 -9.73 -8.74
N GLY A 512 -14.64 -10.88 -8.21
CA GLY A 512 -15.52 -12.04 -7.98
C GLY A 512 -16.48 -11.76 -6.82
N GLY A 513 -17.76 -11.58 -7.14
CA GLY A 513 -18.83 -11.26 -6.20
C GLY A 513 -18.85 -12.12 -4.93
N THR A 514 -18.94 -11.41 -3.81
CA THR A 514 -18.98 -11.84 -2.41
C THR A 514 -20.33 -12.45 -2.01
N ARG A 515 -20.74 -13.53 -2.66
CA ARG A 515 -21.90 -14.33 -2.22
C ARG A 515 -21.56 -15.69 -1.60
N GLY A 516 -20.27 -16.02 -1.39
CA GLY A 516 -19.87 -17.34 -0.90
C GLY A 516 -18.67 -17.45 0.05
N GLU A 517 -17.98 -16.37 0.43
CA GLU A 517 -16.74 -16.44 1.25
C GLU A 517 -16.91 -15.99 2.71
N TYR A 518 -18.13 -16.03 3.26
CA TYR A 518 -18.31 -15.85 4.70
C TYR A 518 -17.90 -17.12 5.45
N GLY A 519 -17.06 -16.98 6.47
CA GLY A 519 -16.46 -18.09 7.20
C GLY A 519 -14.94 -18.14 7.11
N ARG A 520 -14.37 -19.30 7.42
CA ARG A 520 -12.92 -19.50 7.53
C ARG A 520 -12.30 -19.78 6.17
N VAL A 521 -11.24 -19.06 5.85
CA VAL A 521 -10.43 -19.25 4.64
C VAL A 521 -8.95 -19.36 5.01
N ALA A 522 -8.10 -19.62 4.01
CA ALA A 522 -6.65 -19.74 4.20
C ALA A 522 -6.26 -20.73 5.32
N GLY A 523 -6.91 -21.89 5.37
CA GLY A 523 -6.68 -22.90 6.42
C GLY A 523 -7.11 -22.44 7.82
N GLY A 524 -8.05 -21.50 7.92
CA GLY A 524 -8.51 -20.92 9.18
C GLY A 524 -7.67 -19.75 9.69
N ALA A 525 -6.70 -19.27 8.90
CA ALA A 525 -5.89 -18.10 9.24
C ALA A 525 -6.67 -16.78 9.12
N LEU A 526 -7.77 -16.77 8.36
CA LEU A 526 -8.67 -15.64 8.19
C LEU A 526 -10.13 -16.13 8.36
N GLU A 527 -10.97 -15.34 9.01
CA GLU A 527 -12.41 -15.60 9.12
C GLU A 527 -13.19 -14.31 8.80
N TYR A 528 -14.13 -14.37 7.86
CA TYR A 528 -14.90 -13.21 7.39
C TYR A 528 -16.38 -13.28 7.79
N PHE A 529 -16.96 -12.13 8.13
CA PHE A 529 -18.38 -11.97 8.45
C PHE A 529 -18.95 -10.66 7.90
N SER A 530 -20.29 -10.56 7.87
CA SER A 530 -21.01 -9.33 7.55
C SER A 530 -22.18 -9.15 8.51
N ALA A 531 -22.39 -7.94 9.01
CA ALA A 531 -23.47 -7.62 9.94
C ALA A 531 -23.86 -6.14 9.89
N VAL A 532 -25.08 -5.83 10.27
CA VAL A 532 -25.55 -4.45 10.57
C VAL A 532 -24.96 -4.00 11.89
N ARG A 533 -24.93 -4.90 12.88
CA ARG A 533 -24.38 -4.65 14.22
C ARG A 533 -23.38 -5.73 14.63
N VAL A 534 -22.21 -5.30 15.06
CA VAL A 534 -21.10 -6.13 15.51
C VAL A 534 -20.79 -5.81 16.97
N ASP A 535 -20.96 -6.79 17.85
CA ASP A 535 -20.64 -6.70 19.27
C ASP A 535 -19.45 -7.63 19.58
N ILE A 536 -18.32 -7.04 19.97
CA ILE A 536 -17.10 -7.78 20.35
C ILE A 536 -16.83 -7.57 21.83
N ARG A 537 -16.62 -8.68 22.55
CA ARG A 537 -16.12 -8.67 23.94
C ARG A 537 -14.76 -9.34 23.98
N PHE A 538 -13.78 -8.68 24.58
CA PHE A 538 -12.43 -9.19 24.78
C PHE A 538 -12.25 -9.70 26.20
N ALA A 539 -11.52 -10.80 26.37
CA ALA A 539 -11.26 -11.36 27.69
C ALA A 539 -10.34 -10.47 28.56
N ARG A 540 -9.60 -9.55 27.95
CA ARG A 540 -8.73 -8.55 28.60
C ARG A 540 -8.81 -7.25 27.82
N PRO A 541 -8.58 -6.08 28.45
CA PRO A 541 -8.54 -4.81 27.74
C PRO A 541 -7.64 -4.89 26.51
N GLN A 542 -8.20 -4.55 25.34
CA GLN A 542 -7.49 -4.45 24.08
C GLN A 542 -7.42 -3.00 23.67
N ALA A 543 -6.32 -2.67 23.03
CA ALA A 543 -6.13 -1.41 22.35
C ALA A 543 -7.02 -1.38 21.10
N ARG A 544 -7.68 -0.24 20.82
CA ARG A 544 -8.73 -0.09 19.80
C ARG A 544 -8.47 1.13 18.92
N GLU A 545 -8.93 1.12 17.67
CA GLU A 545 -8.79 2.24 16.73
C GLU A 545 -10.03 2.50 15.89
N LEU A 546 -10.14 3.73 15.37
CA LEU A 546 -11.14 4.22 14.42
C LEU A 546 -10.43 5.02 13.31
N ASP A 547 -10.47 4.54 12.06
CA ASP A 547 -9.77 5.11 10.89
C ASP A 547 -8.29 5.48 11.16
N GLY A 548 -7.61 4.74 12.03
CA GLY A 548 -6.21 4.96 12.42
C GLY A 548 -6.00 5.86 13.64
N ASP A 549 -7.07 6.43 14.20
CA ASP A 549 -7.03 7.17 15.47
C ASP A 549 -7.30 6.21 16.63
N VAL A 550 -6.49 6.31 17.68
CA VAL A 550 -6.59 5.39 18.82
C VAL A 550 -7.62 5.89 19.81
N ILE A 551 -8.51 4.98 20.18
CA ILE A 551 -9.46 5.18 21.27
C ILE A 551 -8.96 4.41 22.49
N GLY A 552 -9.45 4.78 23.67
CA GLY A 552 -9.03 4.16 24.92
C GLY A 552 -9.10 2.63 24.88
N SER A 553 -8.18 1.96 25.55
CA SER A 553 -8.22 0.49 25.67
C SER A 553 -9.52 0.06 26.36
N GLY A 554 -10.08 -1.07 25.93
CA GLY A 554 -11.35 -1.57 26.47
C GLY A 554 -11.55 -3.05 26.23
N THR A 555 -12.47 -3.61 26.99
CA THR A 555 -12.96 -4.99 26.88
C THR A 555 -14.14 -5.12 25.93
N ARG A 556 -14.69 -4.02 25.41
CA ARG A 556 -15.80 -4.05 24.45
C ARG A 556 -15.55 -3.20 23.22
N LEU A 557 -15.95 -3.68 22.05
CA LEU A 557 -16.05 -2.89 20.82
C LEU A 557 -17.38 -3.22 20.15
N THR A 558 -18.32 -2.28 20.22
CA THR A 558 -19.62 -2.39 19.56
C THR A 558 -19.65 -1.40 18.40
N ALA A 559 -19.84 -1.90 17.19
CA ALA A 559 -19.95 -1.13 15.96
C ALA A 559 -21.30 -1.41 15.30
N GLU A 560 -21.96 -0.37 14.82
CA GLU A 560 -23.24 -0.45 14.13
C GLU A 560 -23.23 0.46 12.92
N VAL A 561 -23.77 0.01 11.81
CA VAL A 561 -23.89 0.83 10.60
C VAL A 561 -24.99 1.88 10.77
N GLU A 562 -24.74 3.09 10.29
CA GLU A 562 -25.76 4.12 10.05
C GLU A 562 -25.96 4.26 8.53
N PRO A 563 -26.98 3.61 7.95
CA PRO A 563 -27.14 3.55 6.51
C PRO A 563 -27.38 4.92 5.87
N GLY A 564 -26.63 5.23 4.82
CA GLY A 564 -26.76 6.46 4.03
C GLY A 564 -26.66 7.77 4.82
N ALA A 565 -25.99 7.74 5.97
CA ALA A 565 -25.90 8.86 6.89
C ALA A 565 -25.04 10.02 6.37
N LEU A 566 -24.05 9.74 5.52
CA LEU A 566 -23.17 10.76 4.95
C LEU A 566 -23.50 10.98 3.48
N ARG A 567 -23.84 12.21 3.10
CA ARG A 567 -23.97 12.61 1.69
C ARG A 567 -22.61 13.08 1.18
N ILE A 568 -22.13 12.54 0.07
CA ILE A 568 -20.80 12.80 -0.48
C ILE A 568 -20.85 13.03 -2.00
N TRP A 569 -20.06 14.00 -2.49
CA TRP A 569 -19.84 14.20 -3.92
C TRP A 569 -18.86 13.17 -4.47
N LEU A 570 -19.26 12.48 -5.53
CA LEU A 570 -18.46 11.46 -6.21
C LEU A 570 -18.23 11.85 -7.67
N PRO A 571 -17.09 11.46 -8.26
CA PRO A 571 -16.86 11.59 -9.69
C PRO A 571 -17.96 10.91 -10.52
N PRO A 572 -18.24 11.39 -11.74
CA PRO A 572 -19.20 10.73 -12.63
C PRO A 572 -18.76 9.29 -12.91
N ARG A 573 -19.70 8.34 -12.80
CA ARG A 573 -19.44 6.94 -13.12
C ARG A 573 -19.06 6.80 -14.61
N PRO A 574 -18.02 6.03 -14.97
CA PRO A 574 -17.76 5.69 -16.36
C PRO A 574 -18.97 4.95 -16.94
N ALA A 575 -19.33 5.23 -18.20
CA ALA A 575 -20.53 4.72 -18.88
C ALA A 575 -20.57 3.19 -19.14
N GLY A 576 -19.81 2.38 -18.41
CA GLY A 576 -19.77 0.91 -18.54
C GLY A 576 -19.86 0.13 -17.22
N ASP A 577 -19.90 0.79 -16.07
CA ASP A 577 -20.01 0.15 -14.73
C ASP A 577 -21.47 0.03 -14.24
N ALA A 578 -22.45 0.11 -15.15
CA ALA A 578 -23.87 -0.04 -14.84
C ALA A 578 -24.22 -1.52 -14.58
N ASP A 579 -23.87 -2.03 -13.40
CA ASP A 579 -24.69 -3.07 -12.78
C ASP A 579 -26.02 -2.41 -12.38
N ALA A 580 -27.07 -2.64 -13.16
CA ALA A 580 -28.43 -2.16 -12.88
C ALA A 580 -29.40 -3.35 -12.68
N PRO A 581 -30.55 -3.19 -11.97
CA PRO A 581 -31.08 -1.94 -11.43
C PRO A 581 -31.40 -1.97 -9.92
N SER A 582 -31.36 -0.77 -9.34
CA SER A 582 -32.13 -0.37 -8.17
C SER A 582 -33.64 -0.57 -8.42
N GLY A 583 -34.27 -1.51 -7.72
CA GLY A 583 -35.72 -1.56 -7.54
C GLY A 583 -36.12 -0.91 -6.20
N PRO A 584 -37.27 -0.21 -6.11
CA PRO A 584 -37.74 0.34 -4.85
C PRO A 584 -38.17 -0.76 -3.87
N PRO A 585 -38.12 -0.54 -2.55
CA PRO A 585 -38.56 -1.52 -1.58
C PRO A 585 -40.09 -1.58 -1.57
N THR A 586 -40.67 -2.62 -2.18
CA THR A 586 -42.08 -2.94 -1.96
C THR A 586 -42.26 -3.48 -0.55
N ARG A 587 -42.94 -2.71 0.29
CA ARG A 587 -43.62 -3.20 1.50
C ARG A 587 -44.65 -4.25 1.08
N SER A 588 -44.60 -5.42 1.70
CA SER A 588 -45.82 -6.20 1.94
C SER A 588 -45.69 -6.87 3.30
N ALA A 589 -46.56 -6.44 4.21
CA ALA A 589 -46.79 -7.06 5.50
C ALA A 589 -47.83 -8.18 5.37
N ALA A 590 -47.79 -9.08 6.36
CA ALA A 590 -48.84 -9.99 6.82
C ALA A 590 -49.21 -11.18 5.92
N ALA A 591 -48.86 -12.40 6.35
CA ALA A 591 -49.68 -13.23 7.26
C ALA A 591 -49.22 -14.71 7.16
N GLY A 592 -48.89 -15.33 8.29
CA GLY A 592 -48.93 -16.80 8.42
C GLY A 592 -50.39 -17.30 8.40
N PRO A 593 -50.65 -18.62 8.35
CA PRO A 593 -50.20 -19.50 9.45
C PRO A 593 -49.79 -20.95 9.08
N ASP A 594 -48.87 -21.48 9.90
CA ASP A 594 -48.77 -22.82 10.52
C ASP A 594 -48.74 -24.15 9.71
N PRO A 595 -48.24 -25.26 10.30
CA PRO A 595 -47.41 -26.25 9.63
C PRO A 595 -48.16 -27.60 9.52
N ARG A 596 -47.72 -28.47 8.61
CA ARG A 596 -48.11 -29.88 8.67
C ARG A 596 -46.89 -30.77 8.46
N THR A 597 -46.46 -31.34 9.59
CA THR A 597 -46.10 -32.74 9.79
C THR A 597 -46.18 -33.68 8.57
N HIS A 598 -45.08 -34.39 8.29
CA HIS A 598 -45.01 -35.83 7.99
C HIS A 598 -43.51 -36.20 7.94
N ASP A 599 -42.91 -36.76 8.98
CA ASP A 599 -42.97 -38.15 9.49
C ASP A 599 -42.03 -39.13 8.74
N PHE A 600 -41.36 -39.93 9.57
CA PHE A 600 -40.32 -40.92 9.28
C PHE A 600 -40.80 -42.07 8.38
N HIS A 601 -39.95 -42.56 7.46
CA HIS A 601 -39.35 -43.92 7.53
C HIS A 601 -38.62 -44.37 6.25
N ARG A 602 -37.47 -45.02 6.49
CA ARG A 602 -36.82 -46.14 5.77
C ARG A 602 -36.28 -45.94 4.35
N GLY A 603 -35.00 -46.33 4.22
CA GLY A 603 -34.24 -46.50 2.99
C GLY A 603 -32.76 -46.53 3.31
#